data_AF-A0A917D1E2-F1
#
_entry.id   AF-A0A917D1E2-F1
#
_cell.length_a   1.000
_cell.length_b   1.000
_cell.length_c   1.000
_cell.angle_alpha   90.00
_cell.angle_beta   90.00
_cell.angle_gamma   90.00
#
_symmetry.space_group_name_H-M   'P 1'
#
loop_
_entity.id
_entity.type
_entity.pdbx_description
1 polymer ?
#
loop_
_entity_poly.entity_id
_entity_poly.type
_entity_poly.pdbx_seq_one_letter_code
_entity_poly.pdbx_strand_id
1 'polypeptide(L)'
;MAKAITSIEKNRPTQAEADAEAVEQILQSAAKEREPLLKLIDILGDLNRLGILDAVQGILKNSEQIALIGINQMNKPGAHQMIKNGMGAVQFLSQIDPSKLQTLLQGVSAGIDHAVAAEPDRRQGLWGMLGSLRNPDVSAALSVMMKFLQGMGKGLNKSR
;
A
#
# COMPACT_ATOMS: atom_id res chain seq x y z
N MET A 1 -60.54 -41.91 29.31
CA MET A 1 -60.67 -40.87 28.27
C MET A 1 -60.00 -39.61 28.80
N ALA A 2 -58.94 -39.11 28.15
CA ALA A 2 -58.25 -37.89 28.58
C ALA A 2 -58.98 -36.65 28.03
N LYS A 3 -59.19 -35.63 28.87
CA LYS A 3 -59.84 -34.37 28.45
C LYS A 3 -58.89 -33.53 27.60
N ALA A 4 -59.43 -32.89 26.57
CA ALA A 4 -58.69 -32.04 25.64
C ALA A 4 -58.15 -30.78 26.36
N ILE A 5 -56.91 -30.42 26.03
CA ILE A 5 -56.23 -29.22 26.52
C ILE A 5 -56.81 -28.02 25.77
N THR A 6 -57.49 -27.10 26.45
CA THR A 6 -58.26 -26.00 25.83
C THR A 6 -57.53 -24.66 25.80
N SER A 7 -56.30 -24.58 26.29
CA SER A 7 -55.52 -23.34 26.22
C SER A 7 -54.03 -23.64 26.15
N ILE A 8 -53.37 -23.13 25.11
CA ILE A 8 -51.91 -23.06 25.02
C ILE A 8 -51.56 -21.58 25.20
N GLU A 9 -51.17 -21.20 26.41
CA GLU A 9 -50.63 -19.86 26.65
C GLU A 9 -49.23 -19.78 26.05
N LYS A 10 -49.15 -19.11 24.90
CA LYS A 10 -47.89 -18.84 24.23
C LYS A 10 -47.24 -17.66 24.95
N ASN A 11 -46.38 -17.96 25.92
CA ASN A 11 -45.59 -16.94 26.63
C ASN A 11 -44.77 -16.17 25.59
N ARG A 12 -45.20 -14.95 25.27
CA ARG A 12 -44.42 -14.05 24.41
C ARG A 12 -43.48 -13.30 25.35
N PRO A 13 -42.14 -13.47 25.20
CA PRO A 13 -41.20 -12.79 26.07
C PRO A 13 -41.49 -11.28 25.99
N THR A 14 -41.61 -10.66 27.16
CA THR A 14 -41.71 -9.22 27.27
C THR A 14 -40.41 -8.59 26.74
N GLN A 15 -40.45 -7.32 26.30
CA GLN A 15 -39.23 -6.64 25.77
C GLN A 15 -38.05 -6.73 26.75
N ALA A 16 -38.31 -6.61 28.05
CA ALA A 16 -37.31 -6.77 29.09
C ALA A 16 -36.71 -8.19 29.17
N GLU A 17 -37.51 -9.23 28.93
CA GLU A 17 -37.02 -10.63 28.90
C GLU A 17 -36.22 -10.92 27.62
N ALA A 18 -36.62 -10.35 26.48
CA ALA A 18 -35.89 -10.48 25.22
C ALA A 18 -34.53 -9.75 25.27
N ASP A 19 -34.49 -8.57 25.88
CA ASP A 19 -33.25 -7.81 26.07
C ASP A 19 -32.31 -8.54 27.05
N ALA A 20 -32.85 -9.12 28.12
CA ALA A 20 -32.08 -9.92 29.08
C ALA A 20 -31.49 -11.17 28.43
N GLU A 21 -32.27 -11.88 27.60
CA GLU A 21 -31.81 -13.08 26.88
C GLU A 21 -30.74 -12.72 25.84
N ALA A 22 -30.89 -11.60 25.13
CA ALA A 22 -29.89 -11.13 24.17
C ALA A 22 -28.55 -10.77 24.85
N VAL A 23 -28.61 -10.09 25.99
CA VAL A 23 -27.42 -9.78 26.80
C VAL A 23 -26.77 -11.06 27.32
N GLU A 24 -27.55 -12.04 27.77
CA GLU A 24 -27.05 -13.34 28.23
C GLU A 24 -26.38 -14.14 27.11
N GLN A 25 -26.95 -14.13 25.90
CA GLN A 25 -26.35 -14.79 24.73
C GLN A 25 -25.03 -14.13 24.30
N ILE A 26 -24.94 -12.81 24.35
CA ILE A 26 -23.70 -12.07 24.09
C ILE A 26 -22.65 -12.40 25.16
N LEU A 27 -23.05 -12.44 26.44
CA LEU A 27 -22.16 -12.82 27.55
C LEU A 27 -21.64 -14.26 27.41
N GLN A 28 -22.51 -15.22 27.06
CA GLN A 28 -22.11 -16.61 26.85
C GLN A 28 -21.17 -16.76 25.64
N SER A 29 -21.45 -16.07 24.53
CA SER A 29 -20.59 -16.08 23.34
C SER A 29 -19.23 -15.42 23.63
N ALA A 30 -19.23 -14.32 24.38
CA ALA A 30 -18.01 -13.64 24.80
C ALA A 30 -17.18 -14.45 25.81
N ALA A 31 -17.84 -15.21 26.69
CA ALA A 31 -17.17 -16.12 27.61
C ALA A 31 -16.55 -17.33 26.89
N LYS A 32 -17.16 -17.80 25.80
CA LYS A 32 -16.69 -18.94 25.00
C LYS A 32 -15.44 -18.63 24.17
N GLU A 33 -15.32 -17.41 23.64
CA GLU A 33 -14.16 -16.95 22.86
C GLU A 33 -13.40 -15.82 23.57
N ARG A 34 -13.05 -16.06 24.84
CA ARG A 34 -12.47 -15.06 25.73
C ARG A 34 -11.13 -14.48 25.24
N GLU A 35 -10.24 -15.33 24.72
CA GLU A 35 -8.90 -14.91 24.27
C GLU A 35 -8.90 -14.00 23.04
N PRO A 36 -9.59 -14.34 21.92
CA PRO A 36 -9.69 -13.47 20.76
C PRO A 36 -10.31 -12.11 21.07
N LEU A 37 -11.33 -12.08 21.95
CA LEU A 37 -11.99 -10.84 22.34
C LEU A 37 -11.09 -9.94 23.18
N LEU A 38 -10.33 -10.51 24.12
CA LEU A 38 -9.34 -9.75 24.88
C LEU A 38 -8.26 -9.17 23.97
N LYS A 39 -7.76 -9.96 23.00
CA LYS A 39 -6.80 -9.46 22.00
C LYS A 39 -7.38 -8.33 21.14
N LEU A 40 -8.64 -8.43 20.73
CA LEU A 40 -9.32 -7.36 19.99
C LEU A 40 -9.45 -6.09 20.83
N ILE A 41 -9.79 -6.21 22.11
CA ILE A 41 -9.87 -5.08 23.05
C ILE A 41 -8.48 -4.44 23.23
N ASP A 42 -7.42 -5.25 23.36
CA ASP A 42 -6.04 -4.76 23.47
C ASP A 42 -5.61 -4.03 22.19
N ILE A 43 -5.88 -4.61 21.01
CA ILE A 43 -5.61 -3.98 19.72
C ILE A 43 -6.36 -2.65 19.61
N LEU A 44 -7.65 -2.61 19.94
CA LEU A 44 -8.44 -1.38 19.93
C LEU A 44 -7.86 -0.35 20.92
N GLY A 45 -7.39 -0.78 22.08
CA GLY A 45 -6.71 0.06 23.06
C GLY A 45 -5.40 0.65 22.52
N ASP A 46 -4.57 -0.17 21.87
CA ASP A 46 -3.32 0.28 21.24
C ASP A 46 -3.57 1.23 20.07
N LEU A 47 -4.55 0.93 19.22
CA LEU A 47 -4.99 1.81 18.13
C LEU A 47 -5.51 3.15 18.67
N ASN A 48 -6.21 3.15 19.81
CA ASN A 48 -6.64 4.36 20.47
C ASN A 48 -5.47 5.16 21.03
N ARG A 49 -4.51 4.52 21.71
CA ARG A 49 -3.31 5.18 22.26
C ARG A 49 -2.41 5.78 21.19
N LEU A 50 -2.36 5.14 20.03
CA LEU A 50 -1.64 5.64 18.85
C LEU A 50 -2.39 6.76 18.12
N GLY A 51 -3.58 7.16 18.59
CA GLY A 51 -4.41 8.20 17.97
C GLY A 51 -5.01 7.78 16.62
N ILE A 52 -4.95 6.49 16.28
CA ILE A 52 -5.48 5.97 15.00
C ILE A 52 -7.00 6.03 15.02
N LEU A 53 -7.64 5.67 16.14
CA LEU A 53 -9.10 5.78 16.27
C LEU A 53 -9.57 7.24 16.18
N ASP A 54 -8.83 8.18 16.78
CA ASP A 54 -9.10 9.61 16.68
C ASP A 54 -8.93 10.13 15.25
N ALA A 55 -7.89 9.68 14.54
CA ALA A 55 -7.68 10.00 13.13
C ALA A 55 -8.82 9.49 12.26
N VAL A 56 -9.23 8.22 12.43
CA VAL A 56 -10.37 7.63 11.72
C VAL A 56 -11.66 8.38 12.05
N GLN A 57 -11.89 8.72 13.31
CA GLN A 57 -13.07 9.48 13.73
C GLN A 57 -13.05 10.91 13.17
N GLY A 58 -11.89 11.56 13.11
CA GLY A 58 -11.70 12.86 12.49
C GLY A 58 -11.98 12.83 10.99
N ILE A 59 -11.54 11.78 10.28
CA ILE A 59 -11.85 11.55 8.87
C ILE A 59 -13.36 11.36 8.69
N LEU A 60 -14.00 10.53 9.52
CA LEU A 60 -15.43 10.25 9.41
C LEU A 60 -16.31 11.47 9.71
N LYS A 61 -16.00 12.22 10.78
CA LYS A 61 -16.70 13.46 11.12
C LYS A 61 -16.56 14.54 10.05
N ASN A 62 -15.41 14.59 9.38
CA ASN A 62 -15.15 15.54 8.30
C ASN A 62 -15.32 14.92 6.92
N SER A 63 -15.94 13.73 6.81
CA SER A 63 -16.00 12.96 5.57
C SER A 63 -16.73 13.72 4.47
N GLU A 64 -17.78 14.47 4.80
CA GLU A 64 -18.48 15.32 3.84
C GLU A 64 -17.59 16.46 3.31
N GLN A 65 -16.84 17.15 4.18
CA GLN A 65 -15.94 18.24 3.77
C GLN A 65 -14.72 17.71 2.99
N ILE A 66 -14.13 16.59 3.42
CA ILE A 66 -12.99 15.95 2.75
C ILE A 66 -13.43 15.37 1.41
N ALA A 67 -14.62 14.77 1.32
CA ALA A 67 -15.17 14.29 0.06
C ALA A 67 -15.52 15.45 -0.88
N LEU A 68 -16.14 16.53 -0.39
CA LEU A 68 -16.48 17.69 -1.21
C LEU A 68 -15.25 18.44 -1.72
N ILE A 69 -14.20 18.57 -0.91
CA ILE A 69 -12.94 19.21 -1.32
C ILE A 69 -12.15 18.26 -2.22
N GLY A 70 -12.06 16.97 -1.88
CA GLY A 70 -11.33 15.96 -2.63
C GLY A 70 -11.91 15.67 -4.01
N ILE A 71 -13.24 15.54 -4.12
CA ILE A 71 -13.93 15.26 -5.39
C ILE A 71 -13.86 16.47 -6.33
N ASN A 72 -14.05 17.69 -5.81
CA ASN A 72 -13.93 18.90 -6.65
C ASN A 72 -12.48 19.14 -7.10
N GLN A 73 -11.48 18.75 -6.31
CA GLN A 73 -10.07 18.83 -6.71
C GLN A 73 -9.69 17.69 -7.69
N MET A 74 -10.27 16.49 -7.51
CA MET A 74 -10.13 15.35 -8.43
C MET A 74 -10.81 15.60 -9.79
N ASN A 75 -11.91 16.35 -9.79
CA ASN A 75 -12.59 16.74 -11.03
C ASN A 75 -11.83 17.78 -11.86
N LYS A 76 -10.72 18.32 -11.33
CA LYS A 76 -9.84 19.17 -12.14
C LYS A 76 -9.11 18.31 -13.16
N PRO A 77 -8.89 18.82 -14.39
CA PRO A 77 -8.19 18.08 -15.45
C PRO A 77 -6.78 17.61 -15.02
N GLY A 78 -6.11 18.36 -14.15
CA GLY A 78 -4.81 17.97 -13.59
C GLY A 78 -4.86 16.67 -12.75
N ALA A 79 -5.91 16.47 -11.96
CA ALA A 79 -6.03 15.28 -11.13
C ALA A 79 -6.40 14.04 -11.96
N HIS A 80 -7.23 14.17 -12.99
CA HIS A 80 -7.47 13.12 -13.97
C HIS A 80 -6.19 12.69 -14.69
N GLN A 81 -5.36 13.66 -15.10
CA GLN A 81 -4.07 13.38 -15.74
C GLN A 81 -3.11 12.67 -14.79
N MET A 82 -3.05 13.09 -13.51
CA MET A 82 -2.23 12.43 -12.49
C MET A 82 -2.68 10.99 -12.24
N ILE A 83 -3.99 10.75 -12.11
CA ILE A 83 -4.53 9.39 -11.94
C ILE A 83 -4.18 8.53 -13.16
N LYS A 84 -4.41 9.04 -14.38
CA LYS A 84 -4.08 8.34 -15.62
C LYS A 84 -2.59 8.02 -15.72
N ASN A 85 -1.73 8.97 -15.41
CA ASN A 85 -0.27 8.78 -15.41
C ASN A 85 0.16 7.79 -14.32
N GLY A 86 -0.45 7.86 -13.13
CA GLY A 86 -0.18 6.95 -12.02
C GLY A 86 -0.57 5.51 -12.34
N MET A 87 -1.76 5.29 -12.90
CA MET A 87 -2.19 3.97 -13.39
C MET A 87 -1.25 3.47 -14.50
N GLY A 88 -0.85 4.35 -15.42
CA GLY A 88 0.13 4.02 -16.46
C GLY A 88 1.49 3.61 -15.89
N ALA A 89 1.97 4.30 -14.85
CA ALA A 89 3.20 3.94 -14.16
C ALA A 89 3.11 2.59 -13.45
N VAL A 90 2.00 2.30 -12.75
CA VAL A 90 1.76 1.00 -12.12
C VAL A 90 1.73 -0.12 -13.17
N GLN A 91 1.01 0.09 -14.28
CA GLN A 91 0.92 -0.89 -15.35
C GLN A 91 2.26 -1.10 -16.07
N PHE A 92 3.09 -0.06 -16.18
CA PHE A 92 4.45 -0.19 -16.69
C PHE A 92 5.32 -1.01 -15.73
N LEU A 93 5.32 -0.66 -14.43
CA LEU A 93 6.09 -1.37 -13.42
C LEU A 93 5.68 -2.85 -13.32
N SER A 94 4.39 -3.17 -13.46
CA SER A 94 3.91 -4.56 -13.43
C SER A 94 4.37 -5.40 -14.62
N GLN A 95 4.78 -4.77 -15.73
CA GLN A 95 5.30 -5.47 -16.92
C GLN A 95 6.82 -5.68 -16.86
N ILE A 96 7.52 -5.02 -15.92
CA ILE A 96 8.95 -5.20 -15.75
C ILE A 96 9.21 -6.54 -15.04
N ASP A 97 10.10 -7.33 -15.62
CA ASP A 97 10.60 -8.56 -14.99
C ASP A 97 11.29 -8.22 -13.64
N PRO A 98 10.83 -8.79 -12.51
CA PRO A 98 11.38 -8.48 -11.19
C PRO A 98 12.88 -8.75 -11.08
N SER A 99 13.40 -9.79 -11.75
CA SER A 99 14.81 -10.15 -11.72
C SER A 99 15.69 -9.10 -12.41
N LYS A 100 15.19 -8.53 -13.52
CA LYS A 100 15.87 -7.46 -14.26
C LYS A 100 15.85 -6.16 -13.47
N LEU A 101 14.72 -5.84 -12.85
CA LEU A 101 14.60 -4.67 -11.98
C LEU A 101 15.58 -4.76 -10.81
N GLN A 102 15.64 -5.91 -10.12
CA GLN A 102 16.56 -6.13 -9.02
C GLN A 102 18.02 -5.98 -9.45
N THR A 103 18.41 -6.53 -10.60
CA THR A 103 19.76 -6.40 -11.16
C THR A 103 20.13 -4.94 -11.41
N LEU A 104 19.21 -4.15 -11.98
CA LEU A 104 19.43 -2.72 -12.21
C LEU A 104 19.56 -1.94 -10.90
N LEU A 105 18.68 -2.20 -9.93
CA LEU A 105 18.71 -1.53 -8.63
C LEU A 105 20.00 -1.85 -7.85
N GLN A 106 20.48 -3.10 -7.91
CA GLN A 106 21.77 -3.48 -7.31
C GLN A 106 22.94 -2.75 -7.98
N GLY A 107 22.96 -2.67 -9.31
CA GLY A 107 23.99 -1.94 -10.04
C GLY A 107 24.01 -0.44 -9.71
N VAL A 108 22.84 0.18 -9.57
CA VAL A 108 22.71 1.58 -9.13
C VAL A 108 23.18 1.75 -7.69
N SER A 109 22.78 0.87 -6.77
CA SER A 109 23.21 0.91 -5.37
C SER A 109 24.73 0.83 -5.27
N ALA A 110 25.35 -0.16 -5.94
CA ALA A 110 26.80 -0.32 -5.96
C ALA A 110 27.50 0.92 -6.53
N GLY A 111 26.95 1.53 -7.59
CA GLY A 111 27.46 2.78 -8.14
C GLY A 111 27.42 3.95 -7.16
N ILE A 112 26.33 4.08 -6.39
CA ILE A 112 26.19 5.10 -5.34
C ILE A 112 27.20 4.84 -4.22
N ASP A 113 27.30 3.61 -3.73
CA ASP A 113 28.22 3.23 -2.65
C ASP A 113 29.67 3.53 -3.05
N HIS A 114 30.05 3.18 -4.28
CA HIS A 114 31.38 3.50 -4.83
C HIS A 114 31.60 5.01 -5.03
N ALA A 115 30.60 5.76 -5.46
CA ALA A 115 30.73 7.21 -5.65
C ALA A 115 30.86 7.97 -4.32
N VAL A 116 30.16 7.51 -3.28
CA VAL A 116 30.22 8.10 -1.94
C VAL A 116 31.50 7.70 -1.20
N ALA A 117 31.99 6.48 -1.40
CA ALA A 117 33.24 6.00 -0.80
C ALA A 117 34.51 6.51 -1.51
N ALA A 118 34.40 6.99 -2.75
CA ALA A 118 35.54 7.52 -3.49
C ALA A 118 35.98 8.88 -2.91
N GLU A 119 37.24 8.96 -2.48
CA GLU A 119 37.86 10.27 -2.23
C GLU A 119 37.93 11.05 -3.54
N PRO A 120 37.67 12.38 -3.53
CA PRO A 120 37.78 13.19 -4.74
C PRO A 120 39.23 13.18 -5.25
N ASP A 121 39.49 12.36 -6.26
CA ASP A 121 40.79 12.22 -6.88
C ASP A 121 41.11 13.49 -7.69
N ARG A 122 41.81 14.43 -7.05
CA ARG A 122 42.23 15.71 -7.64
C ARG A 122 43.23 15.54 -8.80
N ARG A 123 43.63 14.30 -9.15
CA ARG A 123 44.57 14.01 -10.25
C ARG A 123 43.92 13.40 -11.49
N GLN A 124 42.60 13.28 -11.57
CA GLN A 124 41.94 12.90 -12.82
C GLN A 124 41.89 14.08 -13.81
N GLY A 125 42.94 14.20 -14.63
CA GLY A 125 42.90 15.01 -15.85
C GLY A 125 42.10 14.33 -16.97
N LEU A 126 41.88 15.03 -18.09
CA LEU A 126 41.16 14.53 -19.27
C LEU A 126 41.71 13.17 -19.78
N TRP A 127 43.02 12.94 -19.66
CA TRP A 127 43.66 11.67 -20.00
C TRP A 127 43.28 10.52 -19.07
N GLY A 128 43.11 10.79 -17.78
CA GLY A 128 42.64 9.79 -16.80
C GLY A 128 41.19 9.39 -17.05
N MET A 129 40.34 10.35 -17.44
CA MET A 129 38.96 10.08 -17.85
C MET A 129 38.90 9.25 -19.14
N LEU A 130 39.76 9.54 -20.12
CA LEU A 130 39.80 8.73 -21.35
C LEU A 130 40.32 7.32 -21.06
N GLY A 131 41.23 7.17 -20.10
CA GLY A 131 41.69 5.88 -19.59
C GLY A 131 40.59 5.10 -18.87
N SER A 132 39.71 5.78 -18.11
CA SER A 132 38.62 5.12 -17.37
C SER A 132 37.56 4.51 -18.31
N LEU A 133 37.38 5.06 -19.51
CA LEU A 133 36.53 4.44 -20.54
C LEU A 133 37.01 3.06 -20.99
N ARG A 134 38.30 2.74 -20.83
CA ARG A 134 38.87 1.41 -21.12
C ARG A 134 38.74 0.44 -19.94
N ASN A 135 38.29 0.89 -18.77
CA ASN A 135 38.03 0.02 -17.63
C ASN A 135 36.88 -0.97 -17.99
N PRO A 136 37.03 -2.28 -17.71
CA PRO A 136 35.99 -3.28 -18.00
C PRO A 136 34.64 -2.95 -17.36
N ASP A 137 34.61 -2.38 -16.16
CA ASP A 137 33.38 -2.07 -15.43
C ASP A 137 32.66 -0.86 -16.05
N VAL A 138 33.42 0.19 -16.40
CA VAL A 138 32.89 1.38 -17.08
C VAL A 138 32.37 1.04 -18.48
N SER A 139 33.14 0.26 -19.24
CA SER A 139 32.74 -0.17 -20.59
C SER A 139 31.53 -1.11 -20.58
N ALA A 140 31.37 -1.95 -19.55
CA ALA A 140 30.17 -2.77 -19.35
C ALA A 140 28.92 -1.90 -19.13
N ALA A 141 28.98 -0.92 -18.23
CA ALA A 141 27.86 0.00 -17.98
C ALA A 141 27.49 0.81 -19.23
N LEU A 142 28.49 1.34 -19.96
CA LEU A 142 28.28 2.05 -21.22
C LEU A 142 27.64 1.15 -22.29
N SER A 143 28.04 -0.12 -22.37
CA SER A 143 27.47 -1.07 -23.31
C SER A 143 25.99 -1.35 -23.03
N VAL A 144 25.62 -1.48 -21.76
CA VAL A 144 24.22 -1.62 -21.33
C VAL A 144 23.42 -0.37 -21.69
N MET A 145 23.96 0.82 -21.40
CA MET A 145 23.33 2.10 -21.75
C MET A 145 23.09 2.22 -23.25
N MET A 146 24.09 1.90 -24.08
CA MET A 146 23.96 1.95 -25.54
C MET A 146 22.88 0.98 -26.06
N LYS A 147 22.83 -0.25 -25.52
CA LYS A 147 21.79 -1.22 -25.87
C LYS A 147 20.39 -0.76 -25.45
N PHE A 148 20.28 -0.14 -24.28
CA PHE A 148 19.05 0.47 -23.80
C PHE A 148 18.56 1.58 -24.73
N LEU A 149 19.45 2.52 -25.08
CA LEU A 149 19.14 3.62 -26.01
C LEU A 149 18.72 3.08 -27.38
N GLN A 150 19.40 2.04 -27.89
CA GLN A 150 19.01 1.40 -29.15
C GLN A 150 17.62 0.75 -29.07
N GLY A 151 17.30 0.08 -27.97
CA GLY A 151 15.98 -0.51 -27.73
C GLY A 151 14.88 0.54 -27.63
N MET A 152 15.15 1.63 -26.89
CA MET A 152 14.23 2.77 -26.78
C MET A 152 13.95 3.40 -28.15
N GLY A 153 15.00 3.67 -28.95
CA GLY A 153 14.84 4.24 -30.28
C GLY A 153 14.02 3.36 -31.22
N LYS A 154 14.19 2.04 -31.17
CA LYS A 154 13.36 1.08 -31.93
C LYS A 154 11.89 1.13 -31.51
N GLY A 155 11.61 1.27 -30.20
CA GLY A 155 10.25 1.41 -29.69
C GLY A 155 9.58 2.70 -30.16
N LEU A 156 10.27 3.83 -30.02
CA LEU A 156 9.76 5.14 -30.42
C LEU A 156 9.49 5.25 -31.93
N ASN A 157 10.37 4.67 -32.76
CA ASN A 157 10.19 4.66 -34.21
C ASN A 157 9.07 3.73 -34.68
N LYS A 158 8.65 2.76 -33.86
CA LYS A 158 7.52 1.85 -34.18
C LYS A 158 6.16 2.44 -33.80
N SER A 159 6.15 3.47 -32.94
CA SER A 159 4.96 4.20 -32.51
C SER A 159 4.74 5.53 -33.27
N ARG A 160 5.60 5.85 -34.24
CA ARG A 160 5.40 6.91 -35.25
C ARG A 160 4.87 6.30 -36.54
#